data_AF-A0A661T3Y0-F1
#
_entry.id   AF-A0A661T3Y0-F1
#
_cell.length_a   1.000
_cell.length_b   1.000
_cell.length_c   1.000
_cell.angle_alpha   90.00
_cell.angle_beta   90.00
_cell.angle_gamma   90.00
#
_symmetry.space_group_name_H-M   'P 1'
#
loop_
_entity.id
_entity.type
_entity.pdbx_description
1 polymer ?
#
loop_
_entity_poly.entity_id
_entity_poly.type
_entity_poly.pdbx_seq_one_letter_code
_entity_poly.pdbx_strand_id
1 'polypeptide(L)'
;MSLVNVLKVSLCFVEREIFHEIGFQVEPGDRIGLVGPNGSGKTSLLRLLVNEITPDSGEVRMARGIRVGYLPQDVQENLQGPLLPTVLSSIPDRVRLESALARVQERLEAARDREEQSRLARELAGIHQEIADLDREFPPHEAERILAGLGFAPSRFDDPISSLSGGWKMRAALACRLYQRPDLLLLDEPTNHLDIPTVRWLEEFLENFKGAIILVAHDRDFLNRQV
;
A
#
# COMPACT_ATOMS: atom_id res chain seq x y z
N MET A 1 19.91 8.60 -3.88
CA MET A 1 19.08 9.56 -4.62
C MET A 1 17.82 9.73 -3.81
N SER A 2 17.38 10.97 -3.60
CA SER A 2 16.14 11.28 -2.89
C SER A 2 14.96 10.51 -3.49
N LEU A 3 14.11 9.93 -2.64
CA LEU A 3 12.86 9.30 -3.06
C LEU A 3 11.86 10.36 -3.55
N VAL A 4 11.78 11.48 -2.83
CA VAL A 4 10.87 12.59 -3.12
C VAL A 4 11.62 13.91 -3.05
N ASN A 5 11.30 14.84 -3.95
CA ASN A 5 11.76 16.22 -3.89
C ASN A 5 10.58 17.17 -4.16
N VAL A 6 10.22 17.96 -3.15
CA VAL A 6 9.18 18.98 -3.21
C VAL A 6 9.83 20.34 -3.38
N LEU A 7 9.49 21.05 -4.44
CA LEU A 7 10.17 22.28 -4.85
C LEU A 7 9.18 23.43 -4.98
N LYS A 8 9.24 24.37 -4.02
CA LYS A 8 8.45 25.62 -3.97
C LYS A 8 6.96 25.38 -4.21
N VAL A 9 6.41 24.36 -3.58
CA VAL A 9 5.00 23.99 -3.75
C VAL A 9 4.09 24.98 -3.01
N SER A 10 3.11 25.51 -3.73
CA SER A 10 1.98 26.22 -3.12
C SER A 10 0.67 25.49 -3.43
N LEU A 11 -0.26 25.53 -2.49
CA LEU A 11 -1.58 24.94 -2.62
C LEU A 11 -2.60 25.81 -1.89
N CYS A 12 -3.66 26.18 -2.61
CA CYS A 12 -4.79 26.94 -2.13
C CYS A 12 -6.08 26.17 -2.39
N PHE A 13 -6.96 26.09 -1.40
CA PHE A 13 -8.33 25.63 -1.61
C PHE A 13 -9.28 26.82 -1.53
N VAL A 14 -9.90 27.14 -2.67
CA VAL A 14 -10.84 28.25 -2.83
C VAL A 14 -10.17 29.59 -2.49
N GLU A 15 -10.19 30.02 -1.23
CA GLU A 15 -9.56 31.25 -0.74
C GLU A 15 -8.60 31.01 0.43
N ARG A 16 -8.38 29.74 0.82
CA ARG A 16 -7.51 29.37 1.92
C ARG A 16 -6.21 28.79 1.41
N GLU A 17 -5.14 29.54 1.59
CA GLU A 17 -3.78 29.04 1.38
C GLU A 17 -3.45 27.97 2.43
N ILE A 18 -3.07 26.79 1.95
CA ILE A 18 -2.64 25.66 2.78
C ILE A 18 -1.10 25.60 2.81
N PHE A 19 -0.46 25.78 1.66
CA PHE A 19 0.99 25.82 1.51
C PHE A 19 1.42 27.04 0.71
N HIS A 20 2.53 27.66 1.12
CA HIS A 20 3.17 28.77 0.43
C HIS A 20 4.66 28.44 0.20
N GLU A 21 5.02 28.14 -1.04
CA GLU A 21 6.40 27.86 -1.50
C GLU A 21 7.17 26.85 -0.62
N ILE A 22 6.51 25.79 -0.13
CA ILE A 22 7.17 24.78 0.70
C ILE A 22 8.18 23.97 -0.12
N GLY A 23 9.27 23.56 0.51
CA GLY A 23 10.27 22.70 -0.13
C GLY A 23 10.97 21.80 0.87
N PHE A 24 11.10 20.52 0.50
CA PHE A 24 11.77 19.50 1.30
C PHE A 24 12.12 18.29 0.43
N GLN A 25 12.99 17.43 0.95
CA GLN A 25 13.38 16.17 0.32
C GLN A 25 13.11 15.02 1.28
N VAL A 26 12.83 13.86 0.73
CA VAL A 26 12.68 12.60 1.47
C VAL A 26 13.71 11.64 0.93
N GLU A 27 14.63 11.22 1.77
CA GLU A 27 15.68 10.26 1.46
C GLU A 27 15.29 8.83 1.89
N PRO A 28 15.91 7.79 1.31
CA PRO A 28 15.68 6.43 1.75
C PRO A 28 15.96 6.23 3.24
N GLY A 29 15.00 5.66 3.97
CA GLY A 29 15.11 5.38 5.41
C GLY A 29 14.70 6.55 6.32
N ASP A 30 14.33 7.71 5.76
CA ASP A 30 13.81 8.82 6.54
C ASP A 30 12.56 8.41 7.32
N ARG A 31 12.44 8.88 8.57
CA ARG A 31 11.24 8.77 9.39
C ARG A 31 10.75 10.18 9.68
N ILE A 32 9.58 10.53 9.19
CA ILE A 32 9.06 11.90 9.20
C ILE A 32 7.68 11.91 9.84
N GLY A 33 7.55 12.62 10.96
CA GLY A 33 6.28 12.88 11.62
C GLY A 33 5.67 14.21 11.18
N LEU A 34 4.46 14.19 10.65
CA LEU A 34 3.69 15.38 10.32
C LEU A 34 2.77 15.76 11.48
N VAL A 35 3.08 16.86 12.14
CA VAL A 35 2.32 17.41 13.27
C VAL A 35 1.70 18.76 12.94
N GLY A 36 0.51 19.00 13.48
CA GLY A 36 -0.19 20.28 13.29
C GLY A 36 -1.68 20.17 13.62
N PRO A 37 -2.38 21.30 13.83
CA PRO A 37 -3.81 21.32 14.12
C PRO A 37 -4.64 20.77 12.95
N ASN A 38 -5.92 20.50 13.19
CA ASN A 38 -6.84 20.05 12.15
C ASN A 38 -6.99 21.13 11.06
N GLY A 39 -6.98 20.71 9.80
CA GLY A 39 -7.01 21.62 8.66
C GLY A 39 -5.69 22.35 8.37
N SER A 40 -4.56 21.93 8.97
CA SER A 40 -3.23 22.47 8.63
C SER A 40 -2.63 21.91 7.33
N GLY A 41 -3.36 21.06 6.60
CA GLY A 41 -2.93 20.50 5.32
C GLY A 41 -2.20 19.14 5.39
N LYS A 42 -2.10 18.46 6.54
CA LYS A 42 -1.38 17.17 6.67
C LYS A 42 -1.79 16.13 5.63
N THR A 43 -3.09 15.81 5.57
CA THR A 43 -3.67 14.93 4.54
C THR A 43 -3.45 15.48 3.13
N SER A 44 -3.59 16.79 2.94
CA SER A 44 -3.35 17.43 1.64
C SER A 44 -1.91 17.25 1.17
N LEU A 45 -0.92 17.27 2.08
CA LEU A 45 0.46 16.99 1.77
C LEU A 45 0.65 15.54 1.30
N LEU A 46 0.10 14.57 2.02
CA LEU A 46 0.18 13.17 1.60
C LEU A 46 -0.47 12.95 0.23
N ARG A 47 -1.62 13.57 -0.02
CA ARG A 47 -2.32 13.51 -1.32
C ARG A 47 -1.54 14.18 -2.45
N LEU A 48 -0.82 15.27 -2.20
CA LEU A 48 0.12 15.86 -3.16
C LEU A 48 1.23 14.87 -3.52
N LEU A 49 1.78 14.15 -2.53
CA LEU A 49 2.86 13.19 -2.75
C LEU A 49 2.40 12.00 -3.61
N VAL A 50 1.16 11.53 -3.46
CA VAL A 50 0.62 10.46 -4.32
C VAL A 50 0.01 10.97 -5.63
N ASN A 51 0.15 12.26 -5.95
CA ASN A 51 -0.44 12.92 -7.12
C ASN A 51 -1.99 12.84 -7.18
N GLU A 52 -2.67 12.65 -6.04
CA GLU A 52 -4.13 12.77 -5.96
C GLU A 52 -4.58 14.24 -6.05
N ILE A 53 -3.69 15.17 -5.69
CA ILE A 53 -3.89 16.61 -5.79
C ILE A 53 -2.70 17.19 -6.56
N THR A 54 -2.96 18.16 -7.43
CA THR A 54 -1.92 18.90 -8.16
C THR A 54 -1.64 20.22 -7.43
N PRO A 55 -0.39 20.62 -7.23
CA PRO A 55 -0.08 21.92 -6.65
C PRO A 55 -0.43 23.06 -7.61
N ASP A 56 -0.73 24.25 -7.07
CA ASP A 56 -1.01 25.44 -7.90
C ASP A 56 0.27 26.01 -8.52
N SER A 57 1.38 25.89 -7.79
CA SER A 57 2.72 26.25 -8.26
C SER A 57 3.78 25.33 -7.64
N GLY A 58 4.98 25.34 -8.21
CA GLY A 58 6.04 24.42 -7.82
C GLY A 58 5.87 23.03 -8.43
N GLU A 59 6.62 22.07 -7.92
CA GLU A 59 6.58 20.69 -8.41
C GLU A 59 6.92 19.67 -7.33
N VAL A 60 6.31 18.49 -7.44
CA VAL A 60 6.67 17.29 -6.66
C VAL A 60 7.32 16.31 -7.62
N ARG A 61 8.58 15.94 -7.35
CA ARG A 61 9.34 14.98 -8.15
C ARG A 61 9.56 13.70 -7.35
N MET A 62 9.22 12.57 -7.95
CA MET A 62 9.47 11.24 -7.40
C MET A 62 10.62 10.55 -8.15
N ALA A 63 11.44 9.78 -7.44
CA ALA A 63 12.41 8.91 -8.08
C ALA A 63 11.70 7.86 -8.96
N ARG A 64 12.31 7.52 -10.11
CA ARG A 64 11.70 6.59 -11.06
C ARG A 64 11.68 5.17 -10.48
N GLY A 65 10.54 4.51 -10.60
CA GLY A 65 10.38 3.10 -10.23
C GLY A 65 10.20 2.85 -8.73
N ILE A 66 10.11 3.89 -7.90
CA ILE A 66 9.82 3.71 -6.47
C ILE A 66 8.38 3.24 -6.28
N ARG A 67 8.17 2.36 -5.30
CA ARG A 67 6.85 1.94 -4.84
C ARG A 67 6.43 2.82 -3.68
N VAL A 68 5.29 3.48 -3.80
CA VAL A 68 4.69 4.30 -2.74
C VAL A 68 3.47 3.58 -2.20
N GLY A 69 3.47 3.29 -0.90
CA GLY A 69 2.30 2.75 -0.20
C GLY A 69 1.60 3.88 0.54
N TYR A 70 0.32 4.12 0.26
CA TYR A 70 -0.46 5.17 0.93
C TYR A 70 -1.69 4.58 1.61
N LEU A 71 -1.83 4.88 2.89
CA LEU A 71 -3.04 4.60 3.67
C LEU A 71 -3.73 5.93 4.00
N PRO A 72 -4.88 6.24 3.38
CA PRO A 72 -5.68 7.42 3.74
C PRO A 72 -6.39 7.22 5.08
N GLN A 73 -6.75 8.33 5.73
CA GLN A 73 -7.49 8.33 7.00
C GLN A 73 -8.84 7.60 6.88
N ASP A 74 -9.59 7.88 5.81
CA ASP A 74 -10.85 7.21 5.50
C ASP A 74 -10.64 6.21 4.37
N VAL A 75 -10.63 4.92 4.72
CA VAL A 75 -10.60 3.82 3.75
C VAL A 75 -12.01 3.63 3.18
N GLN A 76 -12.33 4.39 2.13
CA GLN A 76 -13.48 4.12 1.25
C GLN A 76 -13.13 3.15 0.11
N GLU A 77 -12.00 2.45 0.22
CA GLU A 77 -11.63 1.47 -0.78
C GLU A 77 -12.65 0.33 -0.81
N ASN A 78 -13.22 0.10 -2.00
CA ASN A 78 -14.07 -1.04 -2.28
C ASN A 78 -13.22 -2.31 -2.44
N LEU A 79 -12.48 -2.67 -1.38
CA LEU A 79 -11.84 -3.97 -1.30
C LEU A 79 -12.93 -5.05 -1.29
N GLN A 80 -12.85 -5.96 -2.25
CA GLN A 80 -13.79 -7.05 -2.45
C GLN A 80 -13.07 -8.39 -2.49
N GLY A 81 -13.82 -9.45 -2.23
CA GLY A 81 -13.32 -10.81 -2.19
C GLY A 81 -12.85 -11.25 -0.80
N PRO A 82 -12.26 -12.45 -0.72
CA PRO A 82 -11.73 -13.02 0.51
C PRO A 82 -10.47 -12.29 0.97
N LEU A 83 -10.31 -12.11 2.29
CA LEU A 83 -9.28 -11.27 2.89
C LEU A 83 -7.85 -11.56 2.42
N LEU A 84 -7.35 -12.79 2.63
CA LEU A 84 -5.97 -13.14 2.29
C LEU A 84 -5.70 -13.06 0.78
N PRO A 85 -6.54 -13.64 -0.10
CA PRO A 85 -6.42 -13.44 -1.55
C PRO A 85 -6.36 -11.96 -1.95
N THR A 86 -7.19 -11.08 -1.37
CA THR A 86 -7.14 -9.65 -1.69
C THR A 86 -5.81 -9.01 -1.30
N VAL A 87 -5.24 -9.36 -0.14
CA VAL A 87 -3.90 -8.89 0.27
C VAL A 87 -2.83 -9.39 -0.68
N LEU A 88 -2.87 -10.68 -1.03
CA LEU A 88 -1.92 -11.27 -1.97
C LEU A 88 -1.97 -10.57 -3.34
N SER A 89 -3.17 -10.38 -3.89
CA SER A 89 -3.42 -9.69 -5.16
C SER A 89 -3.17 -8.18 -5.11
N SER A 90 -2.82 -7.60 -3.96
CA SER A 90 -2.44 -6.19 -3.86
C SER A 90 -1.07 -5.88 -4.48
N ILE A 91 -0.25 -6.90 -4.75
CA ILE A 91 1.04 -6.75 -5.43
C ILE A 91 0.81 -6.39 -6.91
N PRO A 92 1.53 -5.38 -7.46
CA PRO A 92 1.52 -5.08 -8.88
C PRO A 92 1.80 -6.35 -9.72
N ASP A 93 1.21 -6.43 -10.91
CA ASP A 93 1.30 -7.58 -11.82
C ASP A 93 0.60 -8.88 -11.39
N ARG A 94 0.37 -9.15 -10.10
CA ARG A 94 -0.25 -10.42 -9.67
C ARG A 94 -1.62 -10.64 -10.31
N VAL A 95 -2.50 -9.66 -10.25
CA VAL A 95 -3.84 -9.73 -10.87
C VAL A 95 -3.77 -9.96 -12.39
N ARG A 96 -2.78 -9.35 -13.06
CA ARG A 96 -2.55 -9.53 -14.49
C ARG A 96 -2.13 -10.98 -14.78
N LEU A 97 -1.22 -11.53 -13.99
CA LEU A 97 -0.74 -12.91 -14.12
C LEU A 97 -1.85 -13.92 -13.81
N GLU A 98 -2.62 -13.73 -12.74
CA GLU A 98 -3.76 -14.59 -12.39
C GLU A 98 -4.83 -14.57 -13.50
N SER A 99 -5.10 -13.40 -14.08
CA SER A 99 -6.03 -13.28 -15.22
C SER A 99 -5.49 -13.94 -16.49
N ALA A 100 -4.18 -13.82 -16.76
CA ALA A 100 -3.54 -14.48 -17.89
C ALA A 100 -3.55 -15.99 -17.72
N LEU A 101 -3.25 -16.48 -16.52
CA LEU A 101 -3.29 -17.88 -16.14
C LEU A 101 -4.66 -18.49 -16.43
N ALA A 102 -5.73 -17.87 -15.90
CA ALA A 102 -7.10 -18.34 -16.10
C ALA A 102 -7.48 -18.41 -17.60
N ARG A 103 -7.10 -17.38 -18.38
CA ARG A 103 -7.37 -17.34 -19.83
C ARG A 103 -6.63 -18.44 -20.60
N VAL A 104 -5.36 -18.70 -20.26
CA VAL A 104 -4.57 -19.73 -20.94
C VAL A 104 -5.07 -21.13 -20.57
N GLN A 105 -5.46 -21.34 -19.31
CA GLN A 105 -6.08 -22.60 -18.86
C GLN A 105 -7.38 -22.89 -19.62
N GLU A 106 -8.29 -21.92 -19.72
CA GLU A 106 -9.55 -22.08 -20.48
C GLU A 106 -9.29 -22.41 -21.95
N ARG A 107 -8.34 -21.72 -22.60
CA ARG A 107 -7.96 -21.99 -23.99
C ARG A 107 -7.33 -23.38 -24.15
N LEU A 108 -6.53 -23.83 -23.19
CA LEU A 108 -5.88 -25.14 -23.23
C LEU A 108 -6.92 -26.26 -23.10
N GLU A 109 -7.92 -26.10 -22.24
CA GLU A 109 -9.04 -27.03 -22.10
C GLU A 109 -9.91 -27.12 -23.37
N ALA A 110 -10.11 -25.99 -24.06
CA ALA A 110 -10.86 -25.93 -25.30
C ALA A 110 -10.09 -26.43 -26.54
N ALA A 111 -8.76 -26.39 -26.51
CA ALA A 111 -7.91 -26.71 -27.65
C ALA A 111 -8.03 -28.19 -28.07
N ARG A 112 -8.22 -28.43 -29.37
CA ARG A 112 -8.33 -29.77 -29.96
C ARG A 112 -7.09 -30.18 -30.75
N ASP A 113 -6.28 -29.20 -31.16
CA ASP A 113 -5.07 -29.41 -31.93
C ASP A 113 -3.84 -29.58 -31.02
N ARG A 114 -2.95 -30.54 -31.37
CA ARG A 114 -1.77 -30.86 -30.55
C ARG A 114 -0.70 -29.76 -30.59
N GLU A 115 -0.57 -29.03 -31.70
CA GLU A 115 0.41 -27.96 -31.82
C GLU A 115 -0.01 -26.76 -30.97
N GLU A 116 -1.30 -26.41 -31.01
CA GLU A 116 -1.89 -25.39 -30.15
C GLU A 116 -1.80 -25.76 -28.67
N GLN A 117 -2.14 -26.99 -28.28
CA GLN A 117 -1.99 -27.47 -26.90
C GLN A 117 -0.54 -27.36 -26.41
N SER A 118 0.43 -27.74 -27.25
CA SER A 118 1.86 -27.63 -26.92
C SER A 118 2.32 -26.17 -26.77
N ARG A 119 1.80 -25.25 -27.59
CA ARG A 119 2.07 -23.81 -27.46
C ARG A 119 1.48 -23.23 -26.17
N LEU A 120 0.21 -23.53 -25.87
CA LEU A 120 -0.47 -23.05 -24.67
C LEU A 120 0.14 -23.63 -23.40
N ALA A 121 0.57 -24.88 -23.40
CA ALA A 121 1.27 -25.48 -22.26
C ALA A 121 2.61 -24.78 -21.97
N ARG A 122 3.35 -24.34 -23.00
CA ARG A 122 4.57 -23.55 -22.83
C ARG A 122 4.28 -22.15 -22.28
N GLU A 123 3.22 -21.50 -22.76
CA GLU A 123 2.75 -20.21 -22.24
C GLU A 123 2.33 -20.34 -20.77
N LEU A 124 1.57 -21.37 -20.44
CA LEU A 124 1.14 -21.69 -19.07
C LEU A 124 2.32 -21.90 -18.13
N ALA A 125 3.33 -22.67 -18.55
CA ALA A 125 4.56 -22.87 -17.78
C ALA A 125 5.31 -21.56 -17.53
N GLY A 126 5.36 -20.66 -18.52
CA GLY A 126 5.96 -19.32 -18.37
C GLY A 126 5.24 -18.48 -17.31
N ILE A 127 3.89 -18.43 -17.37
CA ILE A 127 3.09 -17.68 -16.40
C ILE A 127 3.27 -18.25 -14.98
N HIS A 128 3.28 -19.58 -14.83
CA HIS A 128 3.54 -20.20 -13.52
C HIS A 128 4.92 -19.86 -12.97
N GLN A 129 5.94 -19.79 -13.83
CA GLN A 129 7.28 -19.38 -13.42
C GLN A 129 7.29 -17.92 -12.94
N GLU A 130 6.64 -17.01 -13.67
CA GLU A 130 6.50 -15.60 -13.26
C GLU A 130 5.77 -15.47 -11.90
N ILE A 131 4.70 -16.23 -11.68
CA ILE A 131 4.00 -16.25 -10.39
C ILE A 131 4.90 -16.81 -9.28
N ALA A 132 5.65 -17.89 -9.54
CA ALA A 132 6.55 -18.48 -8.56
C ALA A 132 7.70 -17.53 -8.18
N ASP A 133 8.21 -16.76 -9.13
CA ASP A 133 9.21 -15.74 -8.86
C ASP A 133 8.62 -14.58 -8.05
N LEU A 134 7.37 -14.19 -8.34
CA LEU A 134 6.65 -13.19 -7.55
C LEU A 134 6.40 -13.67 -6.11
N ASP A 135 5.95 -14.91 -5.91
CA ASP A 135 5.74 -15.50 -4.58
C ASP A 135 7.06 -15.71 -3.82
N ARG A 136 8.21 -15.73 -4.50
CA ARG A 136 9.53 -15.72 -3.84
C ARG A 136 9.88 -14.31 -3.33
N GLU A 137 9.55 -13.27 -4.08
CA GLU A 137 9.75 -11.86 -3.67
C GLU A 137 8.73 -11.43 -2.59
N PHE A 138 7.49 -11.90 -2.73
CA PHE A 138 6.35 -11.63 -1.85
C PHE A 138 5.73 -12.96 -1.37
N PRO A 139 6.29 -13.56 -0.31
CA PRO A 139 5.83 -14.84 0.18
C PRO A 139 4.44 -14.75 0.84
N PRO A 140 3.52 -15.69 0.56
CA PRO A 140 2.17 -15.67 1.16
C PRO A 140 2.17 -15.68 2.70
N HIS A 141 3.12 -16.37 3.32
CA HIS A 141 3.26 -16.39 4.78
C HIS A 141 3.58 -15.01 5.38
N GLU A 142 4.17 -14.09 4.59
CA GLU A 142 4.38 -12.70 5.03
C GLU A 142 3.06 -11.94 5.09
N ALA A 143 2.15 -12.14 4.14
CA ALA A 143 0.79 -11.60 4.18
C ALA A 143 0.02 -12.15 5.39
N GLU A 144 0.09 -13.45 5.63
CA GLU A 144 -0.53 -14.09 6.81
C GLU A 144 0.01 -13.52 8.13
N ARG A 145 1.33 -13.32 8.23
CA ARG A 145 1.98 -12.71 9.40
C ARG A 145 1.53 -11.28 9.64
N ILE A 146 1.42 -10.48 8.57
CA ILE A 146 0.91 -9.10 8.64
C ILE A 146 -0.55 -9.10 9.10
N LEU A 147 -1.40 -9.93 8.50
CA LEU A 147 -2.81 -10.04 8.89
C LEU A 147 -2.98 -10.47 10.35
N ALA A 148 -2.23 -11.49 10.80
CA ALA A 148 -2.23 -11.95 12.17
C ALA A 148 -1.79 -10.85 13.15
N GLY A 149 -0.73 -10.11 12.81
CA GLY A 149 -0.25 -8.97 13.58
C GLY A 149 -1.24 -7.80 13.66
N LEU A 150 -2.04 -7.62 12.62
CA LEU A 150 -3.16 -6.67 12.60
C LEU A 150 -4.42 -7.18 13.32
N GLY A 151 -4.34 -8.36 13.95
CA GLY A 151 -5.38 -8.93 14.80
C GLY A 151 -6.36 -9.87 14.08
N PHE A 152 -6.14 -10.20 12.81
CA PHE A 152 -6.98 -11.19 12.11
C PHE A 152 -6.62 -12.61 12.53
N ALA A 153 -7.63 -13.40 12.94
CA ALA A 153 -7.43 -14.82 13.16
C ALA A 153 -7.28 -15.56 11.81
N PRO A 154 -6.44 -16.60 11.70
CA PRO A 154 -6.27 -17.39 10.47
C PRO A 154 -7.58 -17.97 9.92
N SER A 155 -8.52 -18.30 10.80
CA SER A 155 -9.86 -18.78 10.41
C SER A 155 -10.70 -17.75 9.64
N ARG A 156 -10.29 -16.48 9.62
CA ARG A 156 -10.98 -15.37 8.93
C ARG A 156 -10.32 -14.98 7.62
N PHE A 157 -9.25 -15.65 7.22
CA PHE A 157 -8.50 -15.29 6.01
C PHE A 157 -9.33 -15.48 4.72
N ASP A 158 -10.34 -16.35 4.77
CA ASP A 158 -11.28 -16.56 3.67
C ASP A 158 -12.58 -15.75 3.82
N ASP A 159 -12.73 -14.98 4.90
CA ASP A 159 -13.92 -14.15 5.11
C ASP A 159 -13.99 -13.06 4.02
N PRO A 160 -15.19 -12.77 3.48
CA PRO A 160 -15.34 -11.68 2.54
C PRO A 160 -15.13 -10.33 3.24
N ILE A 161 -14.26 -9.48 2.67
CA ILE A 161 -13.94 -8.15 3.22
C ILE A 161 -15.21 -7.28 3.38
N SER A 162 -16.21 -7.49 2.53
CA SER A 162 -17.49 -6.78 2.61
C SER A 162 -18.23 -6.97 3.95
N SER A 163 -18.01 -8.11 4.63
CA SER A 163 -18.60 -8.44 5.94
C SER A 163 -17.90 -7.79 7.13
N LEU A 164 -16.71 -7.23 6.92
CA LEU A 164 -15.91 -6.58 7.95
C LEU A 164 -16.50 -5.22 8.36
N SER A 165 -16.32 -4.84 9.62
CA SER A 165 -16.63 -3.46 10.06
C SER A 165 -15.61 -2.47 9.47
N GLY A 166 -15.91 -1.17 9.51
CA GLY A 166 -15.03 -0.13 8.95
C GLY A 166 -13.58 -0.20 9.47
N GLY A 167 -13.39 -0.39 10.79
CA GLY A 167 -12.05 -0.53 11.37
C GLY A 167 -11.30 -1.78 10.89
N TRP A 168 -12.00 -2.90 10.71
CA TRP A 168 -11.42 -4.12 10.14
C TRP A 168 -11.09 -3.95 8.65
N LYS A 169 -11.90 -3.21 7.88
CA LYS A 169 -11.58 -2.86 6.49
C LYS A 169 -10.32 -1.99 6.40
N MET A 170 -10.17 -1.03 7.31
CA MET A 170 -8.95 -0.21 7.38
C MET A 170 -7.71 -1.07 7.70
N ARG A 171 -7.82 -2.03 8.62
CA ARG A 171 -6.74 -3.01 8.89
C ARG A 171 -6.41 -3.85 7.66
N ALA A 172 -7.41 -4.30 6.90
CA ALA A 172 -7.18 -5.03 5.65
C ALA A 172 -6.47 -4.17 4.60
N ALA A 173 -6.85 -2.90 4.45
CA ALA A 173 -6.17 -1.96 3.56
C ALA A 173 -4.72 -1.68 3.99
N LEU A 174 -4.49 -1.51 5.30
CA LEU A 174 -3.14 -1.41 5.86
C LEU A 174 -2.33 -2.67 5.53
N ALA A 175 -2.90 -3.88 5.69
CA ALA A 175 -2.23 -5.12 5.32
C ALA A 175 -1.78 -5.14 3.85
N CYS A 176 -2.65 -4.72 2.93
CA CYS A 176 -2.30 -4.57 1.51
C CYS A 176 -1.11 -3.63 1.31
N ARG A 177 -1.10 -2.45 1.94
CA ARG A 177 0.00 -1.46 1.80
C ARG A 177 1.32 -1.95 2.40
N LEU A 178 1.27 -2.64 3.55
CA LEU A 178 2.47 -3.18 4.17
C LEU A 178 3.05 -4.35 3.36
N TYR A 179 2.18 -5.22 2.80
CA TYR A 179 2.60 -6.37 2.01
C TYR A 179 3.31 -5.98 0.70
N GLN A 180 2.99 -4.82 0.14
CA GLN A 180 3.64 -4.28 -1.07
C GLN A 180 5.11 -3.92 -0.88
N ARG A 181 5.64 -3.88 0.35
CA ARG A 181 7.02 -3.48 0.68
C ARG A 181 7.45 -2.19 -0.06
N PRO A 182 6.74 -1.08 0.14
CA PRO A 182 7.03 0.16 -0.57
C PRO A 182 8.39 0.73 -0.16
N ASP A 183 8.96 1.56 -1.03
CA ASP A 183 10.17 2.35 -0.72
C ASP A 183 9.81 3.58 0.14
N LEU A 184 8.58 4.07 -0.01
CA LEU A 184 8.00 5.16 0.76
C LEU A 184 6.61 4.77 1.27
N LEU A 185 6.42 4.78 2.58
CA LEU A 185 5.15 4.53 3.24
C LEU A 185 4.55 5.83 3.78
N LEU A 186 3.34 6.15 3.33
CA LEU A 186 2.58 7.34 3.72
C LEU A 186 1.36 6.88 4.52
N LEU A 187 1.30 7.25 5.80
CA LEU A 187 0.25 6.80 6.70
C LEU A 187 -0.49 8.00 7.29
N ASP A 188 -1.80 8.10 7.00
CA ASP A 188 -2.66 9.15 7.54
C ASP A 188 -3.50 8.62 8.71
N GLU A 189 -3.09 8.95 9.93
CA GLU A 189 -3.69 8.50 11.19
C GLU A 189 -3.91 6.98 11.29
N PRO A 190 -2.86 6.16 11.06
CA PRO A 190 -3.01 4.71 10.94
C PRO A 190 -3.41 4.01 12.24
N THR A 191 -3.25 4.67 13.39
CA THR A 191 -3.63 4.14 14.71
C THR A 191 -5.12 4.26 14.98
N ASN A 192 -5.85 5.05 14.20
CA ASN A 192 -7.29 5.16 14.35
C ASN A 192 -7.92 3.78 14.09
N HIS A 193 -8.85 3.38 14.96
CA HIS A 193 -9.52 2.08 14.89
C HIS A 193 -8.63 0.84 15.18
N LEU A 194 -7.38 1.06 15.60
CA LEU A 194 -6.53 0.00 16.14
C LEU A 194 -6.70 -0.09 17.66
N ASP A 195 -6.73 -1.31 18.17
CA ASP A 195 -6.64 -1.59 19.59
C ASP A 195 -5.17 -1.59 20.02
N ILE A 196 -4.92 -1.41 21.32
CA ILE A 196 -3.57 -1.25 21.88
C ILE A 196 -2.59 -2.36 21.43
N PRO A 197 -2.94 -3.66 21.43
CA PRO A 197 -2.03 -4.70 20.96
C PRO A 197 -1.63 -4.52 19.49
N THR A 198 -2.59 -4.14 18.64
CA THR A 198 -2.35 -3.92 17.21
C THR A 198 -1.51 -2.67 16.95
N VAL A 199 -1.72 -1.60 17.73
CA VAL A 199 -0.86 -0.40 17.67
C VAL A 199 0.58 -0.77 17.99
N ARG A 200 0.83 -1.52 19.06
CA ARG A 200 2.19 -1.97 19.42
C ARG A 200 2.83 -2.84 18.35
N TRP A 201 2.06 -3.76 17.77
CA TRP A 201 2.56 -4.56 16.66
C TRP A 201 2.92 -3.67 15.45
N LEU A 202 2.10 -2.66 15.14
CA LEU A 202 2.39 -1.71 14.07
C LEU A 202 3.65 -0.89 14.38
N GLU A 203 3.85 -0.46 15.62
CA GLU A 203 5.09 0.21 16.07
C GLU A 203 6.31 -0.66 15.80
N GLU A 204 6.30 -1.93 16.25
CA GLU A 204 7.40 -2.88 16.03
C GLU A 204 7.63 -3.18 14.55
N PHE A 205 6.56 -3.26 13.76
CA PHE A 205 6.66 -3.44 12.31
C PHE A 205 7.35 -2.23 11.66
N LEU A 206 6.89 -1.03 12.00
CA LEU A 206 7.42 0.21 11.44
C LEU A 206 8.85 0.46 11.89
N GLU A 207 9.26 0.10 13.09
CA GLU A 207 10.67 0.13 13.55
C GLU A 207 11.60 -0.70 12.66
N ASN A 208 11.13 -1.85 12.17
CA ASN A 208 11.91 -2.75 11.30
C ASN A 208 11.75 -2.46 9.80
N PHE A 209 10.91 -1.49 9.44
CA PHE A 209 10.71 -1.09 8.06
C PHE A 209 11.95 -0.37 7.51
N LYS A 210 12.40 -0.79 6.33
CA LYS A 210 13.65 -0.30 5.70
C LYS A 210 13.46 0.90 4.77
N GLY A 211 12.23 1.13 4.30
CA GLY A 211 11.89 2.28 3.46
C GLY A 211 11.76 3.57 4.28
N ALA A 212 11.46 4.66 3.58
CA ALA A 212 11.10 5.92 4.24
C ALA A 212 9.64 5.90 4.70
N ILE A 213 9.34 6.58 5.80
CA ILE A 213 8.00 6.70 6.38
C ILE A 213 7.65 8.18 6.54
N ILE A 214 6.47 8.57 6.08
CA ILE A 214 5.82 9.82 6.46
C ILE A 214 4.53 9.50 7.18
N LEU A 215 4.43 9.96 8.42
CA LEU A 215 3.38 9.58 9.35
C LEU A 215 2.62 10.81 9.84
N VAL A 216 1.32 10.80 9.65
CA VAL A 216 0.41 11.74 10.33
C VAL A 216 -0.22 11.00 11.50
N ALA A 217 -0.04 11.51 12.70
CA ALA A 217 -0.74 10.99 13.87
C ALA A 217 -1.00 12.11 14.89
N HIS A 218 -2.11 12.00 15.60
CA HIS A 218 -2.42 12.87 16.74
C HIS A 218 -1.76 12.39 18.04
N ASP A 219 -1.45 11.11 18.12
CA ASP A 219 -0.76 10.50 19.26
C ASP A 219 0.74 10.86 19.21
N ARG A 220 1.15 11.71 20.15
CA ARG A 220 2.54 12.16 20.28
C ARG A 220 3.47 11.04 20.76
N ASP A 221 2.97 10.09 21.55
CA ASP A 221 3.78 8.99 22.05
C ASP A 221 4.09 8.01 20.92
N PHE A 222 3.10 7.73 20.06
CA PHE A 222 3.30 6.97 18.83
C PHE A 222 4.30 7.66 17.90
N LEU A 223 4.17 8.97 17.65
CA LEU A 223 5.14 9.72 16.84
C LEU A 223 6.56 9.67 17.41
N ASN A 224 6.72 9.92 18.72
CA ASN A 224 8.03 9.93 19.38
C ASN A 224 8.75 8.58 19.34
N ARG A 225 8.00 7.47 19.22
CA ARG A 225 8.59 6.13 19.07
C ARG A 225 8.96 5.81 17.62
N GLN A 226 8.30 6.46 16.66
CA GLN A 226 8.41 6.11 15.23
C GLN A 226 9.28 7.07 14.40
N VAL A 227 9.57 8.26 14.91
CA VAL A 227 10.25 9.37 14.22
C VAL A 227 11.48 9.80 14.99
#